data_AF-A0AAV5J583-F1
#
_entry.id   AF-A0AAV5J583-F1
#
_cell.length_a   1.000
_cell.length_b   1.000
_cell.length_c   1.000
_cell.angle_alpha   90.00
_cell.angle_beta   90.00
_cell.angle_gamma   90.00
#
_symmetry.space_group_name_H-M   'P 1'
#
loop_
_entity.id
_entity.type
_entity.pdbx_description
1 polymer ?
#
loop_
_entity_poly.entity_id
_entity_poly.type
_entity_poly.pdbx_seq_one_letter_code
_entity_poly.pdbx_strand_id
1 'polypeptide(L)' 'MSTVELKLSRFNRVYRPSEPLEGKILVKSASSISHYGIRLTVNGSVNLQVRGGSAGVIESFYGVVRPITIV' A
#
# COMPACT_ATOMS: atom_id res chain seq x y z
N MET A 1 -17.57 -0.68 23.26
CA MET A 1 -16.65 -1.21 22.23
C MET A 1 -16.12 -0.02 21.47
N SER A 2 -14.81 0.09 21.30
CA SER A 2 -14.19 1.28 20.70
C SER A 2 -13.68 0.92 19.31
N THR A 3 -13.98 1.77 18.33
CA THR A 3 -13.67 1.52 16.92
C THR A 3 -12.70 2.56 16.40
N VAL A 4 -11.79 2.12 15.53
CA VAL A 4 -10.84 2.97 14.82
C VAL A 4 -11.07 2.76 13.33
N GLU A 5 -11.44 3.82 12.63
CA GLU A 5 -11.76 3.81 11.20
C GLU A 5 -10.79 4.74 10.46
N LEU A 6 -10.22 4.27 9.34
CA LEU A 6 -9.44 5.10 8.42
C LEU A 6 -10.32 5.50 7.24
N LYS A 7 -10.49 6.80 7.01
CA LYS A 7 -11.29 7.32 5.89
C LYS A 7 -10.46 8.23 5.01
N LEU A 8 -10.27 7.83 3.75
CA LEU A 8 -9.62 8.67 2.74
C LEU A 8 -10.56 9.79 2.28
N SER A 9 -10.02 10.96 1.98
CA SER A 9 -10.77 12.10 1.42
C SER A 9 -11.37 11.75 0.06
N ARG A 10 -10.66 10.95 -0.75
CA ARG A 10 -11.14 10.42 -2.03
C ARG A 10 -10.84 8.93 -2.09
N PHE A 11 -11.78 8.11 -1.60
CA PHE A 11 -11.60 6.66 -1.43
C PHE A 11 -11.53 5.89 -2.76
N ASN A 12 -12.13 6.43 -3.83
CA ASN A 12 -12.24 5.79 -5.14
C ASN A 12 -11.25 6.37 -6.18
N ARG A 13 -10.30 7.21 -5.74
CA ARG A 13 -9.33 7.84 -6.64
C ARG A 13 -8.12 6.93 -6.84
N VAL A 14 -7.68 6.81 -8.09
CA VAL A 14 -6.33 6.34 -8.42
C VAL A 14 -5.38 7.52 -8.29
N TYR A 15 -4.40 7.41 -7.39
CA TYR A 15 -3.44 8.48 -7.13
C TYR A 15 -2.22 8.34 -8.04
N ARG A 16 -1.65 9.47 -8.46
CA ARG A 16 -0.44 9.54 -9.28
C ARG A 16 0.77 9.97 -8.45
N PRO A 17 2.00 9.77 -8.96
CA PRO A 17 3.19 10.31 -8.32
C PRO A 17 3.02 11.80 -7.99
N SER A 18 3.44 12.19 -6.80
CA SER A 18 3.32 13.56 -6.26
C SER A 18 1.90 14.04 -5.95
N GLU A 19 0.87 13.20 -6.08
CA GLU A 19 -0.46 13.54 -5.59
C GLU A 19 -0.58 13.24 -4.09
N PRO A 20 -1.09 14.19 -3.27
CA PRO A 20 -1.25 13.95 -1.84
C PRO A 20 -2.38 12.95 -1.57
N LEU A 21 -2.08 11.92 -0.78
CA LEU A 21 -3.06 11.00 -0.20
C LEU A 21 -3.53 11.56 1.14
N GLU A 22 -4.75 12.10 1.16
CA GLU A 22 -5.34 12.74 2.34
C GLU A 22 -6.47 11.90 2.93
N GLY A 23 -6.67 12.02 4.23
CA GLY A 23 -7.74 11.33 4.95
C GLY A 23 -7.82 11.73 6.42
N LYS A 24 -8.68 11.02 7.16
CA LYS A 24 -8.90 11.20 8.60
C LYS A 24 -8.94 9.84 9.28
N ILE A 25 -8.43 9.81 10.52
CA ILE A 25 -8.57 8.67 11.42
C ILE A 25 -9.68 9.02 12.40
N LEU A 26 -10.75 8.22 12.41
CA LEU A 26 -11.88 8.39 13.31
C LEU A 26 -11.77 7.37 14.44
N VAL A 27 -11.65 7.86 15.68
CA VAL A 27 -11.66 7.04 16.88
C VAL A 27 -12.98 7.27 17.60
N LYS A 28 -13.81 6.23 17.72
CA LYS A 28 -15.07 6.27 18.47
C LYS A 28 -14.91 5.42 19.72
N SER A 29 -15.21 5.99 20.88
CA SER A 29 -15.21 5.27 22.14
C SER A 29 -16.42 5.66 22.97
N ALA A 30 -17.10 4.66 23.54
CA ALA A 30 -18.24 4.86 24.43
C ALA A 30 -17.83 5.29 25.86
N SER A 31 -16.53 5.26 26.17
CA SER A 31 -15.96 5.64 27.46
C SER A 31 -14.60 6.31 27.27
N SER A 32 -14.10 6.98 28.30
CA SER A 32 -12.75 7.57 28.30
C SER A 32 -11.69 6.49 28.09
N ILE A 33 -10.77 6.72 27.15
CA ILE A 33 -9.65 5.82 26.84
C ILE A 33 -8.35 6.58 26.93
N SER A 34 -7.39 6.02 27.67
CA SER A 34 -5.99 6.43 27.59
C SER A 34 -5.33 5.72 26.41
N HIS A 35 -4.73 6.47 25.48
CA HIS A 35 -4.06 5.91 24.31
C HIS A 35 -2.66 6.51 24.16
N TYR A 36 -1.70 5.70 23.72
CA TYR A 36 -0.31 6.10 23.51
C TYR A 36 -0.07 6.45 22.04
N GLY A 37 -0.73 7.53 21.59
CA GLY A 37 -0.62 8.05 20.23
C GLY A 37 -1.32 7.20 19.15
N ILE A 38 -1.27 7.69 17.92
CA ILE A 38 -1.81 7.03 16.73
C ILE A 38 -0.65 6.84 15.75
N ARG A 39 -0.43 5.60 15.31
CA ARG A 39 0.62 5.25 14.34
C ARG A 39 -0.01 4.76 13.04
N LEU A 40 0.39 5.37 11.92
CA LEU A 40 -0.03 4.98 10.58
C LEU A 40 1.17 4.36 9.85
N THR A 41 0.95 3.22 9.19
CA THR A 41 1.93 2.58 8.31
C THR A 41 1.28 2.45 6.93
N VAL A 42 1.95 2.97 5.91
CA VAL A 42 1.53 2.85 4.51
C VAL A 42 2.53 1.97 3.80
N ASN A 43 2.07 0.84 3.25
CA ASN A 43 2.90 -0.09 2.51
C ASN A 43 2.49 -0.06 1.03
N GLY A 44 3.46 0.18 0.15
CA GLY A 44 3.33 -0.05 -1.29
C GLY A 44 4.14 -1.30 -1.68
N SER A 45 3.67 -2.03 -2.67
CA SER A 45 4.44 -3.12 -3.26
C SER A 45 4.18 -3.21 -4.74
N VAL A 46 5.24 -3.26 -5.54
CA VAL A 46 5.18 -3.50 -6.98
C VAL A 46 5.78 -4.88 -7.26
N ASN A 47 5.05 -5.71 -8.00
CA ASN A 47 5.50 -7.04 -8.40
C ASN A 47 5.68 -7.11 -9.92
N LEU A 48 6.86 -7.56 -10.35
CA LEU A 48 7.15 -7.81 -11.76
C LEU A 48 6.96 -9.29 -12.08
N GLN A 49 6.07 -9.59 -13.03
CA GLN A 49 5.89 -10.93 -13.59
C GLN A 49 6.24 -10.94 -15.08
N VAL A 50 7.06 -11.91 -15.49
CA VAL A 50 7.49 -12.10 -16.88
C VAL A 50 6.77 -13.33 -17.46
N ARG A 51 6.18 -13.21 -18.66
CA ARG A 51 5.53 -14.33 -19.36
C ARG A 51 6.43 -14.92 -20.46
N GLY A 52 6.29 -16.21 -20.72
CA GLY A 52 7.14 -17.08 -21.55
C GLY A 52 7.35 -16.74 -23.04
N GLY A 53 6.86 -15.61 -23.54
CA GLY A 53 7.17 -15.11 -24.90
C GLY A 53 8.22 -13.99 -24.93
N SER A 54 8.34 -13.24 -23.84
CA SER A 54 9.36 -12.20 -23.62
C SER A 54 10.41 -12.64 -22.57
N ALA A 55 10.17 -13.80 -21.95
CA ALA A 55 11.06 -14.44 -21.00
C ALA A 55 12.45 -14.61 -21.60
N GLY A 56 12.61 -15.09 -22.84
CA GLY A 56 13.93 -15.31 -23.44
C GLY A 56 14.83 -14.06 -23.53
N VAL A 57 14.25 -12.86 -23.68
CA VAL A 57 15.04 -11.60 -23.67
C VAL A 57 15.43 -11.24 -22.23
N ILE A 58 14.52 -11.33 -21.27
CA ILE A 58 14.84 -10.99 -19.86
C ILE A 58 15.72 -12.08 -19.20
N GLU A 59 15.50 -13.35 -19.54
CA GLU A 59 16.28 -14.52 -19.12
C GLU A 59 17.69 -14.53 -19.74
N SER A 60 17.88 -14.01 -20.96
CA SER A 60 19.22 -13.85 -21.53
C SER A 60 20.04 -12.75 -20.86
N PHE A 61 19.40 -11.74 -20.26
CA PHE A 61 20.09 -10.71 -19.48
C PHE A 61 20.24 -11.07 -17.99
N TYR A 62 19.31 -11.82 -17.38
CA TYR A 62 19.27 -12.03 -15.92
C TYR A 62 18.97 -13.48 -15.44
N GLY A 63 18.84 -14.48 -16.33
CA GLY A 63 18.50 -15.87 -15.99
C GLY A 63 17.04 -16.06 -15.53
N VAL A 64 16.75 -17.16 -14.80
CA VAL A 64 15.42 -17.41 -14.19
C VAL A 64 15.22 -16.46 -13.01
N VAL A 65 14.61 -15.31 -13.27
CA VAL A 65 14.34 -14.30 -12.24
C VAL A 65 13.02 -14.61 -11.55
N ARG A 66 13.06 -14.94 -10.25
CA ARG A 66 11.84 -15.03 -9.41
C ARG A 66 11.17 -13.65 -9.36
N PRO A 67 9.85 -13.56 -9.16
CA PRO A 67 9.16 -12.27 -9.03
C PRO A 67 9.89 -11.37 -8.02
N ILE A 68 10.39 -10.23 -8.50
CA ILE A 68 11.13 -9.27 -7.68
C ILE A 68 10.13 -8.23 -7.15
N THR A 69 10.14 -8.00 -5.85
CA THR A 69 9.47 -6.85 -5.25
C THR A 69 10.31 -5.61 -5.54
N ILE A 70 9.77 -4.70 -6.35
CA ILE A 70 10.51 -3.50 -6.82
C ILE A 70 10.56 -2.39 -5.74
N VAL A 71 9.81 -2.59 -4.65
CA VAL A 71 9.52 -1.64 -3.56
C VAL A 71 8.69 -0.46 -4.05
#